data_AF-A0A0H4CCP1-F1
#
_entry.id   AF-A0A0H4CCP1-F1
#
_cell.length_a   1.000
_cell.length_b   1.000
_cell.length_c   1.000
_cell.angle_alpha   90.00
_cell.angle_beta   90.00
_cell.angle_gamma   90.00
#
_symmetry.space_group_name_H-M   'P 1'
#
loop_
_entity.id
_entity.type
_entity.pdbx_description
1 polymer ?
#
loop_
_entity_poly.entity_id
_entity_poly.type
_entity_poly.pdbx_seq_one_letter_code
_entity_poly.pdbx_strand_id
1 'polypeptide(L)'
;MGESEPDRVAALQAEVHQLKEAMASHAVVDQAIGMMVALGRVAPDQGWQVLKEVSQHTNIKLRNIAELILIWGRRGDIPAEIRAELEDALDRYGPTQVPGSEES
;
A
#
# COMPACT_ATOMS: atom_id res chain seq x y z
N MET A 1 44.86 7.38 1.90
CA MET A 1 44.26 6.99 0.61
C MET A 1 42.85 7.54 0.61
N GLY A 2 42.59 8.59 -0.16
CA GLY A 2 41.24 9.11 -0.33
C GLY A 2 40.52 8.23 -1.35
N GLU A 3 39.27 7.89 -1.08
CA GLU A 3 38.36 7.23 -2.02
C GLU A 3 38.47 7.90 -3.39
N SER A 4 38.83 7.13 -4.42
CA SER A 4 38.98 7.68 -5.76
C SER A 4 37.59 8.07 -6.27
N GLU A 5 37.47 9.08 -7.14
CA GLU A 5 36.22 9.39 -7.85
C GLU A 5 35.47 8.15 -8.38
N PRO A 6 36.13 7.14 -9.00
CA PRO A 6 35.44 5.91 -9.41
C PRO A 6 34.85 5.09 -8.25
N ASP A 7 35.48 5.07 -7.07
CA ASP A 7 34.98 4.33 -5.89
C ASP A 7 33.71 4.99 -5.34
N ARG A 8 33.68 6.33 -5.31
CA ARG A 8 32.49 7.10 -4.91
C ARG A 8 31.33 6.92 -5.88
N VAL A 9 31.61 6.92 -7.18
CA VAL A 9 30.58 6.69 -8.21
C VAL A 9 29.99 5.29 -8.08
N ALA A 10 30.81 4.26 -7.83
CA ALA A 10 30.33 2.89 -7.64
C ALA A 10 29.47 2.74 -6.38
N ALA A 11 29.86 3.37 -5.26
CA ALA A 11 29.08 3.35 -4.02
C ALA A 11 27.70 4.02 -4.19
N LEU A 12 27.65 5.19 -4.82
CA LEU A 12 26.39 5.89 -5.11
C LEU A 12 25.49 5.10 -6.06
N GLN A 13 26.05 4.40 -7.05
CA GLN A 13 25.28 3.54 -7.95
C GLN A 13 24.67 2.33 -7.23
N ALA A 14 25.41 1.73 -6.29
CA ALA A 14 24.92 0.63 -5.46
C ALA A 14 23.79 1.09 -4.52
N GLU A 15 23.93 2.28 -3.93
CA GLU A 15 22.89 2.89 -3.10
C GLU A 15 21.63 3.20 -3.91
N VAL A 16 21.77 3.79 -5.09
CA VAL A 16 20.65 4.03 -6.02
C VAL A 16 19.98 2.72 -6.43
N HIS A 17 20.73 1.64 -6.62
CA HIS A 17 20.18 0.34 -6.95
C HIS A 17 19.38 -0.25 -5.78
N GLN A 18 19.93 -0.25 -4.56
CA GLN A 18 19.24 -0.73 -3.36
C GLN A 18 17.97 0.07 -3.06
N LEU A 19 18.01 1.39 -3.22
CA LEU A 19 16.83 2.25 -3.07
C LEU A 19 15.77 1.94 -4.14
N LYS A 20 16.17 1.75 -5.39
CA LYS A 20 15.26 1.35 -6.47
C LYS A 20 14.64 -0.02 -6.23
N GLU A 21 15.40 -0.99 -5.73
CA GLU A 21 14.88 -2.31 -5.37
C GLU A 21 13.90 -2.24 -4.21
N ALA A 22 14.20 -1.46 -3.16
CA ALA A 22 13.30 -1.23 -2.04
C ALA A 22 12.00 -0.54 -2.49
N MET A 23 12.09 0.49 -3.34
CA MET A 23 10.92 1.16 -3.92
C MET A 23 10.11 0.23 -4.83
N ALA A 24 10.77 -0.57 -5.68
CA ALA A 24 10.11 -1.54 -6.55
C ALA A 24 9.42 -2.65 -5.74
N SER A 25 9.99 -3.02 -4.59
CA SER A 25 9.39 -3.97 -3.64
C SER A 25 8.05 -3.44 -3.09
N HIS A 26 7.93 -2.14 -2.86
CA HIS A 26 6.74 -1.50 -2.26
C HIS A 26 5.71 -0.99 -3.26
N ALA A 27 6.06 -0.81 -4.54
CA ALA A 27 5.19 -0.20 -5.54
C ALA A 27 3.77 -0.82 -5.64
N VAL A 28 3.67 -2.15 -5.53
CA VAL A 28 2.37 -2.86 -5.57
C VAL A 28 1.52 -2.52 -4.35
N VAL A 29 2.16 -2.39 -3.18
CA VAL A 29 1.49 -2.02 -1.93
C VAL A 29 1.05 -0.57 -1.97
N ASP A 30 1.92 0.33 -2.43
CA ASP A 30 1.60 1.76 -2.56
C ASP A 30 0.42 1.99 -3.51
N GLN A 31 0.33 1.23 -4.60
CA GLN A 31 -0.83 1.27 -5.50
C GLN A 31 -2.11 0.76 -4.85
N ALA A 32 -2.03 -0.32 -4.06
CA ALA A 32 -3.17 -0.82 -3.31
C ALA A 32 -3.65 0.19 -2.26
N ILE A 33 -2.73 0.85 -1.54
CA ILE A 33 -3.05 1.95 -0.62
C ILE A 33 -3.78 3.07 -1.36
N GLY A 34 -3.26 3.49 -2.53
CA GLY A 34 -3.92 4.49 -3.36
C GLY A 34 -5.36 4.12 -3.74
N MET A 35 -5.63 2.84 -4.02
CA MET A 35 -6.98 2.35 -4.25
C MET A 35 -7.84 2.37 -2.98
N MET A 36 -7.29 2.06 -1.81
CA MET A 36 -8.04 2.17 -0.55
C MET A 36 -8.46 3.60 -0.27
N VAL A 37 -7.57 4.57 -0.53
CA VAL A 37 -7.89 6.00 -0.39
C VAL A 37 -9.00 6.41 -1.37
N ALA A 38 -8.89 6.02 -2.65
CA ALA A 38 -9.83 6.45 -3.68
C ALA A 38 -11.21 5.76 -3.57
N LEU A 39 -11.22 4.46 -3.30
CA LEU A 39 -12.44 3.63 -3.30
C LEU A 39 -13.04 3.47 -1.90
N GLY A 40 -12.20 3.23 -0.90
CA GLY A 40 -12.60 3.05 0.50
C GLY A 40 -12.74 4.35 1.28
N ARG A 41 -12.32 5.50 0.72
CA ARG A 41 -12.40 6.83 1.34
C ARG A 41 -11.72 6.92 2.72
N VAL A 42 -10.69 6.11 2.93
CA VAL A 42 -9.82 6.17 4.11
C VAL A 42 -8.68 7.15 3.88
N ALA A 43 -8.08 7.66 4.95
CA ALA A 43 -6.94 8.55 4.85
C ALA A 43 -5.71 7.79 4.37
N PRO A 44 -4.72 8.45 3.72
CA PRO A 44 -3.54 7.78 3.19
C PRO A 44 -2.76 6.96 4.23
N ASP A 45 -2.67 7.45 5.46
CA ASP A 45 -2.04 6.77 6.60
C ASP A 45 -2.85 5.56 7.10
N GLN A 46 -4.17 5.58 6.92
CA GLN A 46 -5.07 4.48 7.28
C GLN A 46 -5.07 3.37 6.22
N GLY A 47 -4.86 3.69 4.94
CA GLY A 47 -4.85 2.69 3.86
C GLY A 47 -3.85 1.55 4.08
N TRP A 48 -2.68 1.85 4.67
CA TRP A 48 -1.72 0.82 5.07
C TRP A 48 -2.24 -0.06 6.22
N GLN A 49 -2.90 0.53 7.23
CA GLN A 49 -3.45 -0.23 8.36
C GLN A 49 -4.53 -1.22 7.91
N VAL A 50 -5.41 -0.80 7.00
CA VAL A 50 -6.42 -1.67 6.38
C VAL A 50 -5.77 -2.88 5.73
N LEU A 51 -4.77 -2.68 4.86
CA LEU A 51 -4.09 -3.80 4.18
C LEU A 51 -3.36 -4.74 5.16
N LYS A 52 -2.74 -4.16 6.19
CA LYS A 52 -2.03 -4.92 7.23
C LYS A 52 -2.98 -5.78 8.04
N GLU A 53 -4.14 -5.26 8.42
CA GLU A 53 -5.11 -5.99 9.21
C GLU A 53 -5.74 -7.13 8.43
N VAL A 54 -6.19 -6.87 7.20
CA VAL A 54 -6.70 -7.92 6.30
C VAL A 54 -5.65 -9.02 6.11
N SER A 55 -4.38 -8.67 5.94
CA SER A 55 -3.27 -9.63 5.84
C SER A 55 -3.15 -10.50 7.10
N GLN A 56 -3.28 -9.92 8.30
CA GLN A 56 -3.17 -10.62 9.57
C GLN A 56 -4.34 -11.57 9.81
N HIS A 57 -5.58 -11.10 9.58
CA HIS A 57 -6.79 -11.89 9.86
C HIS A 57 -7.00 -13.01 8.84
N THR A 58 -6.56 -12.82 7.60
CA THR A 58 -6.64 -13.85 6.55
C THR A 58 -5.42 -14.77 6.53
N ASN A 59 -4.35 -14.43 7.28
CA ASN A 59 -3.05 -15.10 7.24
C ASN A 59 -2.45 -15.19 5.82
N ILE A 60 -2.71 -14.17 4.98
CA ILE A 60 -2.17 -14.03 3.63
C ILE A 60 -1.09 -12.95 3.65
N LYS A 61 0.00 -13.17 2.92
CA LYS A 61 1.08 -12.18 2.80
C LYS A 61 0.53 -10.85 2.28
N LEU A 62 0.92 -9.74 2.91
CA LEU A 62 0.48 -8.38 2.57
C LEU A 62 0.63 -8.05 1.07
N ARG A 63 1.72 -8.48 0.44
CA ARG A 63 1.91 -8.31 -1.01
C ARG A 63 0.81 -8.98 -1.84
N ASN A 64 0.40 -10.18 -1.46
CA ASN A 64 -0.66 -10.90 -2.16
C ASN A 64 -2.02 -10.23 -1.92
N ILE A 65 -2.26 -9.70 -0.71
CA ILE A 65 -3.44 -8.87 -0.45
C ILE A 65 -3.44 -7.66 -1.38
N ALA A 66 -2.32 -6.93 -1.47
CA ALA A 66 -2.21 -5.78 -2.37
C ALA A 66 -2.50 -6.17 -3.84
N GLU A 67 -1.96 -7.29 -4.33
CA GLU A 67 -2.26 -7.80 -5.68
C GLU A 67 -3.75 -8.13 -5.86
N LEU A 68 -4.39 -8.75 -4.86
CA LEU A 68 -5.83 -9.01 -4.88
C LEU A 68 -6.65 -7.72 -4.94
N ILE A 69 -6.25 -6.67 -4.20
CA ILE A 69 -6.87 -5.34 -4.28
C ILE A 69 -6.71 -4.73 -5.67
N LEU A 70 -5.54 -4.87 -6.31
CA LEU A 70 -5.34 -4.39 -7.69
C LEU A 70 -6.24 -5.12 -8.69
N ILE A 71 -6.40 -6.45 -8.53
CA ILE A 71 -7.28 -7.27 -9.37
C ILE A 71 -8.73 -6.85 -9.16
N TRP A 72 -9.13 -6.69 -7.90
CA TRP A 72 -10.45 -6.26 -7.49
C TRP A 72 -10.80 -4.89 -8.06
N GLY A 73 -9.94 -3.89 -7.93
CA GLY A 73 -10.17 -2.55 -8.48
C GLY A 73 -10.29 -2.54 -10.01
N ARG A 74 -9.71 -3.51 -10.71
CA ARG A 74 -9.80 -3.62 -12.19
C ARG A 74 -11.01 -4.43 -12.66
N ARG A 75 -11.36 -5.51 -11.96
CA ARG A 75 -12.31 -6.54 -12.44
C ARG A 75 -13.56 -6.70 -11.57
N GLY A 76 -13.55 -6.19 -10.34
CA GLY A 76 -14.60 -6.39 -9.34
C GLY A 76 -14.49 -7.72 -8.58
N ASP A 77 -13.52 -8.56 -8.94
CA ASP A 77 -13.35 -9.91 -8.40
C ASP A 77 -12.39 -9.93 -7.20
N ILE A 78 -12.87 -10.43 -6.07
CA ILE A 78 -12.08 -10.72 -4.88
C ILE A 78 -12.73 -11.88 -4.10
N PRO A 79 -11.95 -12.79 -3.49
CA PRO A 79 -12.52 -13.88 -2.69
C PRO A 79 -13.40 -13.35 -1.55
N ALA A 80 -14.49 -14.06 -1.25
CA ALA A 80 -15.50 -13.61 -0.30
C ALA A 80 -14.94 -13.40 1.12
N GLU A 81 -14.04 -14.27 1.57
CA GLU A 81 -13.34 -14.13 2.85
C GLU A 81 -12.53 -12.83 2.94
N ILE A 82 -11.84 -12.45 1.87
CA ILE A 82 -11.03 -11.23 1.82
C ILE A 82 -11.93 -10.01 1.73
N ARG A 83 -13.03 -10.12 0.98
CA ARG A 83 -14.04 -9.06 0.90
C ARG A 83 -14.62 -8.73 2.27
N ALA A 84 -15.06 -9.76 3.01
CA ALA A 84 -15.67 -9.57 4.32
C ALA A 84 -14.69 -8.91 5.30
N GLU A 85 -13.43 -9.36 5.31
CA GLU A 85 -12.41 -8.75 6.16
C GLU A 85 -12.06 -7.32 5.72
N LEU A 86 -12.02 -7.06 4.41
CA LEU A 86 -11.77 -5.73 3.87
C LEU A 86 -12.89 -4.76 4.24
N GLU A 87 -14.15 -5.19 4.18
CA GLU A 87 -15.31 -4.41 4.58
C GLU A 87 -15.27 -4.12 6.09
N ASP A 88 -15.01 -5.12 6.94
CA ASP A 88 -14.89 -4.93 8.39
C ASP A 88 -13.72 -3.98 8.75
N ALA A 89 -12.56 -4.14 8.09
CA ALA A 89 -11.46 -3.21 8.26
C ALA A 89 -11.82 -1.79 7.79
N LEU A 90 -12.49 -1.64 6.65
CA LEU A 90 -12.92 -0.34 6.15
C LEU A 90 -13.96 0.32 7.06
N ASP A 91 -14.88 -0.43 7.65
CA ASP A 91 -15.85 0.11 8.62
C ASP A 91 -15.16 0.59 9.90
N ARG A 92 -14.09 -0.10 10.32
CA ARG A 92 -13.27 0.29 11.48
C ARG A 92 -12.41 1.53 11.22
N TYR A 93 -12.01 1.76 9.97
CA TYR A 93 -11.16 2.88 9.56
C TYR A 93 -11.89 4.00 8.77
N GLY A 94 -13.18 3.84 8.47
CA GLY A 94 -13.93 4.72 7.56
C GLY A 94 -15.06 5.53 8.22
N PRO A 95 -15.59 6.56 7.52
CA PRO A 95 -14.94 7.34 6.46
C PRO A 95 -14.07 8.45 7.06
N THR A 96 -13.02 8.85 6.34
CA THR A 96 -12.35 10.15 6.56
C THR A 96 -13.41 11.25 6.48
N GLN A 97 -13.42 12.20 7.42
CA GLN A 97 -14.20 13.43 7.26
C GLN A 97 -13.86 14.01 5.87
N VAL A 98 -14.86 14.10 5.00
CA VAL A 98 -14.66 14.69 3.67
C VAL A 98 -14.18 16.12 3.90
N PRO A 99 -13.03 16.55 3.35
CA PRO A 99 -12.62 17.94 3.45
C PRO A 99 -13.77 18.84 2.95
N GLY A 100 -14.37 19.63 3.85
CA GLY A 100 -15.57 20.45 3.58
C GLY A 100 -16.89 19.97 4.20
N SER A 101 -16.92 18.92 5.03
CA SER A 101 -18.12 18.54 5.79
C SER A 101 -18.33 19.36 7.09
N GLU A 102 -17.42 20.27 7.42
CA GLU A 102 -17.54 21.21 8.54
C GLU A 102 -17.98 22.61 8.06
N GLU A 103 -19.11 22.72 7.36
CA GLU A 103 -19.76 24.03 7.15
C GLU A 103 -21.25 23.84 6.81
N SER A 104 -22.09 23.80 7.85
CA SER A 104 -23.53 24.15 7.82
C SER A 104 -24.04 24.40 9.24
#